data_AF-A0A7L2A3C2-F1
#
_entry.id   AF-A0A7L2A3C2-F1
#
_cell.length_a   1.000
_cell.length_b   1.000
_cell.length_c   1.000
_cell.angle_alpha   90.00
_cell.angle_beta   90.00
_cell.angle_gamma   90.00
#
_symmetry.space_group_name_H-M   'P 1'
#
loop_
_entity.id
_entity.type
_entity.pdbx_description
1 polymer ?
#
loop_
_entity_poly.entity_id
_entity_poly.type
_entity_poly.pdbx_seq_one_letter_code
_entity_poly.pdbx_strand_id
1 'polypeptide(L)' 'VVLLDSKESQAELGWTSHPSNGWEEISGVDETFKPIRTYQVCN' A
#
# COMPACT_ATOMS: atom_id res chain seq x y z
N VAL A 1 -16.08 -5.88 13.65
CA VAL A 1 -14.66 -6.22 13.93
C VAL A 1 -13.90 -6.00 12.65
N VAL A 2 -12.79 -5.24 12.70
CA VAL A 2 -11.90 -5.06 11.55
C VAL A 2 -10.91 -6.21 11.55
N LEU A 3 -10.76 -6.90 10.41
CA LEU A 3 -9.86 -8.06 10.28
C LEU A 3 -8.51 -7.70 9.63
N LEU A 4 -8.49 -6.64 8.80
CA LEU A 4 -7.30 -6.13 8.14
C LEU A 4 -7.49 -4.64 7.86
N ASP A 5 -6.46 -3.86 8.18
CA ASP A 5 -6.35 -2.45 7.80
C ASP A 5 -4.90 -2.18 7.34
N SER A 6 -4.71 -1.96 6.04
CA SER A 6 -3.38 -1.69 5.48
C SER A 6 -2.85 -0.31 5.84
N LYS A 7 -3.73 0.65 6.21
CA LYS A 7 -3.34 1.99 6.65
C LYS A 7 -2.69 1.98 8.06
N GLU A 8 -2.78 0.87 8.79
CA GLU A 8 -2.10 0.69 10.08
C GLU A 8 -0.68 0.13 9.96
N SER A 9 -0.28 -0.37 8.78
CA SER A 9 1.10 -0.82 8.59
C SER A 9 2.05 0.36 8.39
N GLN A 10 3.08 0.44 9.22
CA GLN A 10 4.21 1.36 9.02
C GLN A 10 5.38 0.73 8.26
N ALA A 11 5.41 -0.60 8.16
CA ALA A 11 6.36 -1.36 7.34
C ALA A 11 5.75 -1.71 5.99
N GLU A 12 6.55 -2.27 5.08
CA GLU A 12 6.08 -2.75 3.77
C GLU A 12 4.92 -3.74 3.94
N LEU A 13 3.91 -3.64 3.07
CA LEU A 13 2.78 -4.57 3.06
C LEU A 13 3.20 -5.93 2.49
N GLY A 14 4.18 -5.95 1.58
CA GLY A 14 4.79 -7.18 1.08
C GLY A 14 3.84 -8.06 0.28
N TRP A 15 2.80 -7.48 -0.32
CA TRP A 15 1.87 -8.22 -1.18
C TRP A 15 2.52 -8.54 -2.52
N THR A 16 2.20 -9.71 -3.05
CA THR A 16 2.72 -10.16 -4.34
C THR A 16 1.97 -9.51 -5.49
N SER A 17 2.69 -8.80 -6.37
CA SER A 17 2.13 -8.28 -7.62
C SER A 17 2.27 -9.28 -8.78
N HIS A 18 1.23 -9.40 -9.60
CA HIS A 18 1.27 -10.18 -10.84
C HIS A 18 0.47 -9.49 -11.95
N PRO A 19 1.06 -9.24 -13.13
CA PRO A 19 2.48 -9.43 -13.46
C PRO A 19 3.38 -8.48 -12.65
N SER A 20 4.67 -8.81 -12.54
CA SER A 20 5.63 -8.07 -11.68
C SER A 20 5.89 -6.63 -12.15
N ASN A 21 5.54 -6.29 -13.39
CA ASN A 21 5.62 -4.95 -13.95
C ASN A 21 4.28 -4.18 -13.87
N GLY A 22 3.31 -4.65 -13.09
CA GLY A 22 2.03 -3.99 -12.88
C GLY A 22 2.06 -3.12 -11.63
N TRP A 23 1.57 -3.67 -10.52
CA TRP A 23 1.45 -2.96 -9.26
C TRP A 23 2.81 -2.78 -8.56
N GLU A 24 3.08 -1.54 -8.17
CA GLU A 24 4.25 -1.13 -7.39
C GLU A 24 3.81 -0.67 -6.00
N GLU A 25 4.51 -1.12 -4.95
CA GLU A 25 4.30 -0.64 -3.58
C GLU A 25 5.01 0.70 -3.37
N ILE A 26 4.29 1.70 -2.87
CA ILE A 26 4.81 3.05 -2.66
C ILE A 26 4.42 3.59 -1.27
N SER A 27 5.17 4.60 -0.81
CA SER A 27 4.78 5.39 0.36
C SER A 27 3.84 6.51 -0.05
N GLY A 28 2.74 6.67 0.68
CA GLY A 28 1.77 7.75 0.50
C GLY A 28 1.39 8.39 1.84
N VAL A 29 0.44 9.30 1.79
CA VAL A 29 -0.21 9.87 2.97
C VAL A 29 -1.72 9.78 2.81
N ASP A 30 -2.43 9.64 3.93
CA ASP A 30 -3.89 9.69 3.94
C ASP A 30 -4.42 11.14 4.09
N GLU A 31 -5.74 11.28 4.20
CA GLU A 31 -6.44 12.55 4.39
C GLU A 31 -6.05 13.33 5.65
N THR A 32 -5.43 12.67 6.63
CA THR A 32 -4.93 13.26 7.88
C THR A 32 -3.42 13.49 7.87
N PHE A 33 -2.77 13.30 6.71
CA PHE A 33 -1.32 13.33 6.55
C PHE A 33 -0.58 12.22 7.32
N LYS A 34 -1.27 11.13 7.71
CA LYS A 34 -0.61 9.94 8.30
C LYS A 34 0.16 9.21 7.18
N PRO A 35 1.44 8.86 7.38
CA PRO A 35 2.18 8.02 6.44
C PRO A 35 1.53 6.63 6.33
N ILE A 36 1.31 6.17 5.09
CA ILE A 36 0.72 4.86 4.80
C ILE A 36 1.45 4.19 3.63
N ARG A 37 1.27 2.88 3.50
CA ARG A 37 1.70 2.12 2.32
C ARG A 37 0.54 1.95 1.36
N THR A 38 0.78 2.18 0.07
CA THR A 38 -0.20 2.03 -1.00
C THR A 38 0.40 1.29 -2.17
N TYR A 39 -0.44 0.83 -3.10
CA TYR A 39 0.01 0.27 -4.37
C TYR A 39 -0.51 1.16 -5.51
N GLN A 40 0.31 1.41 -6.52
CA GLN A 40 -0.07 2.16 -7.73
C GLN A 40 0.21 1.33 -9.00
N VAL A 41 -0.49 1.67 -10.08
CA VAL A 41 -0.23 1.13 -11.42
C VAL A 41 -0.45 2.26 -12.45
N CYS A 42 0.51 2.44 -13.35
CA CYS A 42 0.48 3.49 -14.38
C CYS A 42 1.23 3.02 -15.64
N ASN A 43 0.75 1.92 -16.22
CA ASN A 43 1.26 1.36 -17.48
C ASN A 43 0.54 1.95 -18.69
#